data_AF-A0A528B609-F1
#
_entry.id   AF-A0A528B609-F1
#
_cell.length_a   1.000
_cell.length_b   1.000
_cell.length_c   1.000
_cell.angle_alpha   90.00
_cell.angle_beta   90.00
_cell.angle_gamma   90.00
#
_symmetry.space_group_name_H-M   'P 1'
#
loop_
_entity.id
_entity.type
_entity.pdbx_description
1 polymer ?
#
loop_
_entity_poly.entity_id
_entity_poly.type
_entity_poly.pdbx_seq_one_letter_code
_entity_poly.pdbx_strand_id
1 'polypeptide(L)'
;YARDASFGDQLAQAYGIAWVEDLFAPADQDSRYTTDVEAFLGAQQEWMTQNLPKKGVITEVNTWGEVKLPPKAERVHGTPKKSDHAAMYLDREGRVKTVHFRMPEAKKKSKNAQAGDDEAIVISKPRPDVTRKGIEMIGDLRTDALHEALSRAPI
;
A
#
# COMPACT_ATOMS: atom_id res chain seq x y z
N TYR A 1 -10.80 -1.60 24.13
CA TYR A 1 -12.10 -0.93 23.91
C TYR A 1 -12.10 -0.32 22.54
N ALA A 2 -13.18 -0.51 21.78
CA ALA A 2 -13.38 0.10 20.48
C ALA A 2 -14.33 1.30 20.60
N ARG A 3 -14.03 2.38 19.89
CA ARG A 3 -14.75 3.65 19.88
C ARG A 3 -14.69 4.23 18.45
N ASP A 4 -15.38 5.34 18.20
CA ASP A 4 -15.43 5.99 16.88
C ASP A 4 -16.03 5.08 15.77
N ALA A 5 -17.28 4.66 15.96
CA ALA A 5 -18.01 3.87 14.97
C ALA A 5 -18.37 4.72 13.75
N SER A 6 -18.03 4.24 12.55
CA SER A 6 -18.53 4.86 11.30
C SER A 6 -19.93 4.36 10.93
N PHE A 7 -20.36 3.25 11.53
CA PHE A 7 -21.62 2.58 11.25
C PHE A 7 -22.72 3.00 12.23
N GLY A 8 -23.98 2.92 11.78
CA GLY A 8 -25.15 3.25 12.60
C GLY A 8 -25.65 2.07 13.46
N ASP A 9 -26.69 2.34 14.25
CA ASP A 9 -27.26 1.36 15.19
C ASP A 9 -27.76 0.06 14.53
N GLN A 10 -28.15 0.11 13.25
CA GLN A 10 -28.58 -1.09 12.52
C GLN A 10 -27.46 -2.13 12.39
N LEU A 11 -26.24 -1.69 12.01
CA LEU A 11 -25.09 -2.59 11.96
C LEU A 11 -24.65 -2.98 13.37
N ALA A 12 -24.71 -2.05 14.33
CA ALA A 12 -24.40 -2.37 15.73
C ALA A 12 -25.28 -3.51 16.25
N GLN A 13 -26.59 -3.44 16.00
CA GLN A 13 -27.54 -4.45 16.44
C GLN A 13 -27.39 -5.77 15.67
N ALA A 14 -27.12 -5.72 14.36
CA ALA A 14 -26.90 -6.91 13.54
C ALA A 14 -25.70 -7.74 14.03
N TYR A 15 -24.63 -7.05 14.46
CA TYR A 15 -23.43 -7.66 15.02
C TYR A 15 -23.51 -7.89 16.54
N GLY A 16 -24.62 -7.52 17.20
CA GLY A 16 -24.81 -7.71 18.63
C GLY A 16 -23.89 -6.85 19.51
N ILE A 17 -23.47 -5.68 19.02
CA ILE A 17 -22.54 -4.79 19.72
C ILE A 17 -23.25 -4.15 20.92
N ALA A 18 -22.77 -4.46 22.12
CA ALA A 18 -23.18 -3.77 23.33
C ALA A 18 -22.33 -2.50 23.54
N TRP A 19 -23.01 -1.34 23.57
CA TRP A 19 -22.39 -0.06 23.88
C TRP A 19 -22.36 0.19 25.39
N VAL A 20 -21.24 0.73 25.85
CA VAL A 20 -21.02 1.22 27.22
C VAL A 20 -20.69 2.70 27.12
N GLU A 21 -21.27 3.51 28.01
CA GLU A 21 -21.04 4.95 28.04
C GLU A 21 -19.89 5.32 28.99
N ASP A 22 -18.95 6.12 28.50
CA ASP A 22 -17.94 6.79 29.33
C ASP A 22 -18.49 8.10 29.90
N LEU A 23 -18.85 8.07 31.18
CA LEU A 23 -19.40 9.23 31.90
C LEU A 23 -18.40 10.38 32.09
N PHE A 24 -17.12 10.16 31.76
CA PHE A 24 -16.04 11.14 31.92
C PHE A 24 -15.47 11.64 30.59
N ALA A 25 -16.02 11.19 29.46
CA ALA A 25 -15.60 11.69 28.15
C ALA A 25 -15.98 13.18 27.98
N PRO A 26 -15.13 13.97 27.30
CA PRO A 26 -15.44 15.35 26.95
C PRO A 26 -16.78 15.48 26.21
N ALA A 27 -17.58 16.50 26.54
CA ALA A 27 -18.95 16.66 26.01
C ALA A 27 -19.02 16.87 24.49
N ASP A 28 -17.90 17.12 23.83
CA ASP A 28 -17.75 17.29 22.38
C ASP A 28 -17.48 15.97 21.63
N GLN A 29 -17.32 14.84 22.32
CA GLN A 29 -16.94 13.54 21.74
C GLN A 29 -18.00 12.47 21.99
N ASP A 30 -18.04 11.44 21.13
CA ASP A 30 -18.87 10.27 21.37
C ASP A 30 -18.26 9.45 22.52
N SER A 31 -18.96 9.43 23.66
CA SER A 31 -18.56 8.72 24.87
C SER A 31 -18.78 7.20 24.80
N ARG A 32 -19.40 6.68 23.73
CA ARG A 32 -19.74 5.25 23.64
C ARG A 32 -18.53 4.44 23.21
N TYR A 33 -18.30 3.34 23.92
CA TYR A 33 -17.30 2.35 23.56
C TYR A 33 -17.87 0.94 23.72
N THR A 34 -17.21 -0.03 23.10
CA THR A 34 -17.54 -1.45 23.27
C THR A 34 -16.31 -2.27 23.65
N THR A 35 -16.53 -3.35 24.38
CA THR A 35 -15.52 -4.38 24.66
C THR A 35 -15.43 -5.41 23.55
N ASP A 36 -16.49 -5.57 22.75
CA ASP A 36 -16.56 -6.55 21.66
C ASP A 36 -15.87 -6.02 20.39
N VAL A 37 -14.54 -6.06 20.41
CA VAL A 37 -13.71 -5.54 19.32
C VAL A 37 -13.93 -6.30 18.02
N GLU A 38 -14.13 -7.62 18.07
CA GLU A 38 -14.34 -8.44 16.87
C GLU A 38 -15.64 -8.08 16.16
N ALA A 39 -16.74 -7.95 16.91
CA ALA A 39 -18.03 -7.52 16.38
C ALA A 39 -17.95 -6.11 15.81
N PHE A 40 -17.26 -5.19 16.50
CA PHE A 40 -17.04 -3.82 16.04
C PHE A 40 -16.24 -3.76 14.73
N LEU A 41 -15.13 -4.49 14.61
CA LEU A 41 -14.33 -4.48 13.39
C LEU A 41 -15.07 -5.14 12.21
N GLY A 42 -15.85 -6.19 12.48
CA GLY A 42 -16.75 -6.79 11.48
C GLY A 42 -17.76 -5.78 10.95
N ALA A 43 -18.44 -5.07 11.86
CA ALA A 43 -19.39 -4.02 11.49
C ALA A 43 -18.73 -2.87 10.73
N GLN A 44 -17.53 -2.42 11.13
CA GLN A 44 -16.78 -1.41 10.36
C GLN A 44 -16.49 -1.90 8.94
N GLN A 45 -16.08 -3.16 8.78
CA GLN A 45 -15.71 -3.72 7.47
C GLN A 45 -16.93 -3.88 6.56
N GLU A 46 -18.06 -4.29 7.10
CA GLU A 46 -19.30 -4.33 6.34
C GLU A 46 -19.74 -2.91 5.94
N TRP A 47 -19.63 -1.95 6.86
CA TRP A 47 -19.89 -0.54 6.56
C TRP A 47 -19.00 0.00 5.45
N MET A 48 -17.69 -0.34 5.46
CA MET A 48 -16.77 0.04 4.38
C MET A 48 -17.20 -0.55 3.03
N THR A 49 -17.74 -1.77 3.04
CA THR A 49 -18.22 -2.44 1.82
C THR A 49 -19.49 -1.79 1.30
N GLN A 50 -20.40 -1.37 2.20
CA GLN A 50 -21.64 -0.68 1.84
C GLN A 50 -21.41 0.77 1.39
N ASN A 51 -20.40 1.45 1.94
CA ASN A 51 -20.11 2.87 1.70
C ASN A 51 -18.91 3.09 0.75
N LEU A 52 -18.52 2.06 0.00
CA LEU A 52 -17.38 2.13 -0.88
C LEU A 52 -17.67 3.09 -2.07
N PRO A 53 -16.83 4.11 -2.32
CA PRO A 53 -17.01 4.98 -3.47
C PRO A 53 -16.83 4.19 -4.79
N LYS A 54 -17.40 4.68 -5.91
CA LYS A 54 -17.37 3.99 -7.22
C LYS A 54 -15.98 3.59 -7.73
N LYS A 55 -14.93 4.27 -7.28
CA LYS A 55 -13.51 4.01 -7.58
C LYS A 55 -12.73 3.62 -6.33
N GLY A 56 -13.45 3.11 -5.34
CA GLY A 56 -12.96 2.73 -4.03
C GLY A 56 -12.33 1.35 -4.04
N VAL A 57 -11.30 1.15 -3.22
CA VAL A 57 -10.76 -0.16 -2.88
C VAL A 57 -10.65 -0.25 -1.36
N ILE A 58 -11.02 -1.38 -0.78
CA ILE A 58 -10.73 -1.65 0.63
C ILE A 58 -9.32 -2.23 0.68
N THR A 59 -8.46 -1.65 1.51
CA THR A 59 -7.09 -2.13 1.69
C THR A 59 -6.70 -2.08 3.15
N GLU A 60 -5.60 -2.75 3.46
CA GLU A 60 -5.05 -2.84 4.81
C GLU A 60 -3.91 -1.83 5.00
N VAL A 61 -3.63 -1.52 6.26
CA VAL A 61 -2.46 -0.73 6.68
C VAL A 61 -1.31 -1.66 7.02
N ASN A 62 -0.09 -1.21 6.72
CA ASN A 62 1.12 -1.87 7.17
C ASN A 62 1.37 -1.65 8.67
N THR A 63 2.42 -2.28 9.21
CA THR A 63 2.81 -2.15 10.63
C THR A 63 3.13 -0.72 11.07
N TRP A 64 3.44 0.17 10.12
CA TRP A 64 3.71 1.59 10.35
C TRP A 64 2.46 2.49 10.17
N GLY A 65 1.28 1.91 9.91
CA GLY A 65 0.04 2.66 9.69
C GLY A 65 -0.07 3.28 8.30
N GLU A 66 0.77 2.88 7.34
CA GLU A 66 0.68 3.32 5.95
C GLU A 66 -0.21 2.38 5.13
N VAL A 67 -1.10 2.99 4.35
CA VAL A 67 -2.05 2.27 3.51
C VAL A 67 -1.32 1.48 2.43
N LYS A 68 -1.61 0.18 2.32
CA LYS A 68 -1.07 -0.67 1.27
C LYS A 68 -1.77 -0.36 -0.05
N LEU A 69 -1.26 0.63 -0.76
CA LEU A 69 -1.78 1.02 -2.07
C LEU A 69 -1.31 0.04 -3.16
N PRO A 70 -2.08 -0.12 -4.26
CA PRO A 70 -1.67 -0.92 -5.39
C PRO A 70 -0.30 -0.50 -5.94
N PRO A 71 0.51 -1.43 -6.48
CA PRO A 71 1.82 -1.10 -7.02
C PRO A 71 1.68 -0.03 -8.13
N LYS A 72 2.57 0.97 -8.08
CA LYS A 72 2.59 2.19 -8.91
C LYS A 72 1.56 3.26 -8.54
N ALA A 73 0.66 3.06 -7.58
CA ALA A 73 -0.24 4.13 -7.13
C ALA A 73 0.53 5.27 -6.43
N GLU A 74 0.20 6.51 -6.76
CA GLU A 74 0.72 7.71 -6.08
C GLU A 74 -0.35 8.24 -5.12
N ARG A 75 0.00 8.43 -3.84
CA ARG A 75 -0.92 8.99 -2.83
C ARG A 75 -1.15 10.47 -3.12
N VAL A 76 -2.42 10.87 -3.21
CA VAL A 76 -2.82 12.26 -3.44
C VAL A 76 -3.00 12.94 -2.09
N HIS A 77 -2.17 13.95 -1.83
CA HIS A 77 -2.20 14.74 -0.59
C HIS A 77 -3.02 16.04 -0.68
N GLY A 78 -3.35 16.47 -1.89
CA GLY A 78 -4.17 17.67 -2.13
C GLY A 78 -5.64 17.34 -2.38
N THR A 79 -6.38 18.30 -2.92
CA THR A 79 -7.79 18.12 -3.27
C THR A 79 -7.95 16.97 -4.28
N PRO A 80 -8.74 15.93 -3.96
CA PRO A 80 -8.96 14.81 -4.87
C PRO A 80 -9.72 15.26 -6.12
N LYS A 81 -9.27 14.79 -7.29
CA LYS A 81 -9.93 14.99 -8.58
C LYS A 81 -10.89 13.83 -8.87
N LYS A 82 -11.86 14.03 -9.76
CA LYS A 82 -12.77 12.97 -10.25
C LYS A 82 -12.06 11.75 -10.88
N SER A 83 -10.82 11.93 -11.32
CA SER A 83 -9.97 10.84 -11.84
C SER A 83 -9.45 9.93 -10.74
N ASP A 84 -9.37 10.42 -9.51
CA ASP A 84 -8.64 9.78 -8.42
C ASP A 84 -9.48 8.66 -7.80
N HIS A 85 -8.77 7.65 -7.31
CA HIS A 85 -9.32 6.51 -6.60
C HIS A 85 -9.29 6.78 -5.09
N ALA A 86 -10.11 6.05 -4.34
CA ALA A 86 -10.11 6.11 -2.88
C ALA A 86 -9.75 4.73 -2.33
N ALA A 87 -8.86 4.68 -1.35
CA ALA A 87 -8.57 3.51 -0.57
C ALA A 87 -9.19 3.71 0.82
N MET A 88 -10.14 2.86 1.20
CA MET A 88 -10.68 2.80 2.56
C MET A 88 -9.93 1.74 3.34
N TYR A 89 -9.57 2.03 4.59
CA TYR A 89 -8.83 1.11 5.44
C TYR A 89 -9.19 1.32 6.91
N LEU A 90 -8.95 0.29 7.72
CA LEU A 90 -9.06 0.37 9.17
C LEU A 90 -7.71 0.72 9.78
N ASP A 91 -7.64 1.80 10.54
CA ASP A 91 -6.45 2.15 11.31
C ASP A 91 -6.23 1.18 12.48
N ARG A 92 -5.06 1.22 13.12
CA ARG A 92 -4.71 0.38 14.28
C ARG A 92 -5.69 0.53 15.44
N GLU A 93 -6.38 1.66 15.54
CA GLU A 93 -7.40 1.92 16.54
C GLU A 93 -8.81 1.43 16.13
N GLY A 94 -8.92 0.78 14.97
CA GLY A 94 -10.19 0.29 14.43
C GLY A 94 -11.03 1.36 13.76
N ARG A 95 -10.48 2.55 13.47
CA ARG A 95 -11.18 3.66 12.82
C ARG A 95 -11.11 3.54 11.30
N VAL A 96 -12.23 3.76 10.60
CA VAL A 96 -12.21 3.79 9.13
C VAL A 96 -11.61 5.11 8.66
N LYS A 97 -10.57 5.03 7.83
CA LYS A 97 -9.93 6.16 7.17
C LYS A 97 -9.98 5.97 5.65
N THR A 98 -9.99 7.10 4.95
CA THR A 98 -10.00 7.14 3.50
C THR A 98 -8.79 7.92 3.00
N VAL A 99 -8.05 7.33 2.06
CA VAL A 99 -6.91 7.97 1.39
C VAL A 99 -7.17 8.00 -0.11
N HIS A 100 -6.89 9.12 -0.76
CA HIS A 100 -7.00 9.21 -2.20
C HIS A 100 -5.68 8.85 -2.88
N PHE A 101 -5.76 8.14 -4.00
CA PHE A 101 -4.60 7.80 -4.81
C PHE A 101 -4.89 7.91 -6.29
N ARG A 102 -3.85 8.16 -7.07
CA ARG A 102 -3.90 8.20 -8.53
C ARG A 102 -3.03 7.08 -9.08
N MET A 103 -3.56 6.32 -10.03
CA MET A 103 -2.73 5.43 -10.82
C MET A 103 -2.03 6.26 -11.91
N PRO A 104 -0.71 6.13 -12.10
CA PRO A 104 -0.01 6.79 -13.19
C PRO A 104 -0.61 6.29 -14.50
N GLU A 105 -1.10 7.21 -15.32
CA GLU A 105 -1.62 6.88 -16.63
C GLU A 105 -0.51 6.15 -17.41
N ALA A 106 -0.80 4.93 -17.86
CA ALA A 106 0.03 4.30 -18.87
C ALA A 106 0.04 5.25 -20.07
N LYS A 107 1.21 5.83 -20.41
CA LYS A 107 1.37 6.66 -21.60
C LYS A 107 0.70 5.93 -22.76
N LYS A 108 -0.45 6.44 -23.23
CA LYS A 108 -1.06 5.99 -24.48
C LYS A 108 -0.01 6.24 -25.56
N LYS A 109 0.56 5.17 -26.12
CA LYS A 109 1.30 5.27 -27.38
C LYS A 109 0.34 5.86 -28.41
N SER A 110 0.68 7.02 -28.94
CA SER A 110 -0.04 7.67 -30.04
C SER A 110 -0.11 6.71 -31.23
N LYS A 111 -1.30 6.54 -31.80
CA LYS A 111 -1.57 5.77 -33.02
C LYS A 111 -0.78 6.35 -34.20
N ASN A 112 0.20 5.60 -34.69
CA ASN A 112 0.48 5.37 -36.12
C ASN A 112 1.55 4.30 -36.28
N ALA A 113 1.13 3.02 -36.27
CA ALA A 113 1.76 1.92 -37.00
C ALA A 113 0.77 0.76 -37.01
N GLN A 114 0.56 0.20 -38.19
CA GLN A 114 -0.57 -0.60 -38.61
C GLN A 114 -0.39 -2.09 -38.26
N ALA A 115 -1.43 -2.64 -37.62
CA ALA A 115 -2.01 -3.99 -37.59
C ALA A 115 -1.19 -5.29 -37.79
N GLY A 116 -1.45 -6.23 -36.87
CA GLY A 116 -1.53 -7.70 -37.06
C GLY A 116 -0.44 -8.48 -36.29
N ASP A 117 -0.69 -9.50 -35.48
CA ASP A 117 -1.89 -10.14 -34.92
C ASP A 117 -1.41 -11.03 -33.74
N ASP A 118 -2.31 -11.25 -32.79
CA ASP A 118 -2.42 -12.30 -31.75
C ASP A 118 -1.29 -12.79 -30.82
N GLU A 119 -1.67 -12.85 -29.54
CA GLU A 119 -1.27 -13.76 -28.45
C GLU A 119 0.23 -14.13 -28.30
N ALA A 120 0.93 -13.40 -27.44
CA ALA A 120 1.95 -14.02 -26.59
C ALA A 120 2.20 -13.18 -25.33
N ILE A 121 2.03 -13.86 -24.19
CA ILE A 121 2.69 -13.61 -22.90
C ILE A 121 3.87 -12.66 -23.08
N VAL A 122 3.83 -11.50 -22.40
CA VAL A 122 4.97 -10.57 -22.35
C VAL A 122 6.08 -11.26 -21.55
N ILE A 123 6.83 -12.12 -22.24
CA ILE A 123 8.13 -12.60 -21.81
C ILE A 123 8.96 -11.33 -21.66
N SER A 124 9.17 -10.96 -20.40
CA SER A 124 10.12 -9.93 -20.00
C SER A 124 11.37 -10.12 -20.85
N LYS A 125 11.70 -9.13 -21.68
CA LYS A 125 12.95 -9.12 -22.45
C LYS A 125 14.07 -9.43 -21.43
N PRO A 126 14.73 -10.61 -21.51
CA PRO A 126 15.70 -10.97 -20.49
C PRO A 126 16.76 -9.87 -20.48
N ARG A 127 17.06 -9.36 -19.27
CA ARG A 127 18.13 -8.38 -19.11
C ARG A 127 19.39 -9.01 -19.73
N PRO A 128 20.17 -8.26 -20.54
CA PRO A 128 21.40 -8.78 -21.10
C PRO A 128 22.23 -9.39 -19.96
N ASP A 129 22.75 -10.59 -20.20
CA ASP A 129 23.42 -11.38 -19.17
C ASP A 129 24.57 -10.56 -18.56
N VAL A 130 24.69 -10.58 -17.25
CA VAL A 130 25.69 -9.82 -16.50
C VAL A 130 27.03 -10.50 -16.77
N THR A 131 27.71 -10.06 -17.83
CA THR A 131 29.04 -10.57 -18.13
C THR A 131 29.94 -10.23 -16.95
N ARG A 132 30.51 -11.27 -16.29
CA ARG A 132 31.37 -11.20 -15.11
C ARG A 132 32.71 -10.48 -15.33
N LYS A 133 32.84 -9.67 -16.39
CA LYS A 133 34.02 -8.89 -16.76
C LYS A 133 34.50 -7.96 -15.63
N GLY A 134 33.58 -7.48 -14.79
CA GLY A 134 33.93 -6.70 -13.59
C GLY A 134 34.71 -7.49 -12.54
N ILE A 135 34.48 -8.79 -12.42
CA ILE A 135 35.17 -9.66 -11.45
C ILE A 135 36.57 -10.03 -11.97
N GLU A 136 36.71 -10.26 -13.28
CA GLU A 136 38.02 -10.47 -13.93
C GLU A 136 38.92 -9.24 -13.80
N MET A 137 38.40 -8.03 -14.10
CA MET A 137 39.18 -6.79 -13.97
C MET A 137 39.64 -6.51 -12.53
N ILE A 138 38.85 -6.88 -11.50
CA ILE A 138 39.26 -6.74 -10.10
C ILE A 138 40.29 -7.80 -9.71
N GLY A 139 40.24 -8.98 -10.33
CA GLY A 139 41.25 -10.03 -10.16
C GLY A 139 42.62 -9.57 -10.62
N ASP A 140 42.70 -9.06 -11.86
CA ASP A 140 43.94 -8.59 -12.48
C ASP A 140 44.59 -7.47 -11.66
N LEU A 141 43.79 -6.48 -11.23
CA LEU A 141 44.27 -5.35 -10.44
C LEU A 141 44.84 -5.77 -9.07
N ARG A 142 44.33 -6.86 -8.48
CA ARG A 142 44.82 -7.40 -7.20
C ARG A 142 46.13 -8.17 -7.37
N THR A 143 46.32 -8.88 -8.49
CA THR A 143 47.57 -9.56 -8.81
C THR A 143 48.70 -8.60 -9.15
N ASP A 144 48.43 -7.52 -9.88
CA ASP A 144 49.45 -6.50 -10.20
C ASP A 144 49.92 -5.77 -8.95
N ALA A 145 48.99 -5.38 -8.07
CA ALA A 145 49.33 -4.75 -6.80
C ALA A 145 50.18 -5.66 -5.89
N LEU A 146 49.96 -6.97 -5.92
CA LEU A 146 50.76 -7.94 -5.15
C LEU A 146 52.16 -8.15 -5.74
N HIS A 147 52.28 -8.19 -7.07
CA HIS A 147 53.60 -8.21 -7.74
C HIS A 147 54.41 -6.95 -7.44
N GLU A 148 53.78 -5.77 -7.47
CA GLU A 148 54.45 -4.51 -7.14
C GLU A 148 54.91 -4.49 -5.67
N ALA A 149 54.09 -4.95 -4.73
CA ALA A 149 54.46 -5.04 -3.32
C ALA A 149 55.63 -6.01 -3.05
N LEU A 150 55.69 -7.15 -3.74
CA LEU A 150 56.77 -8.13 -3.58
C LEU A 150 58.11 -7.64 -4.17
N SER A 151 58.05 -6.83 -5.23
CA SER A 151 59.26 -6.22 -5.83
C SER A 151 59.86 -5.10 -4.98
N ARG A 152 59.05 -4.45 -4.14
CA ARG A 152 59.46 -3.30 -3.30
C ARG A 152 60.03 -3.72 -1.94
N ALA A 153 59.78 -4.94 -1.50
CA ALA A 153 60.37 -5.52 -0.30
C ALA A 153 60.80 -6.97 -0.57
N PRO A 154 62.00 -7.21 -1.13
CA PRO A 154 62.54 -8.55 -1.22
C PRO A 154 62.78 -9.09 0.20
N ILE A 155 62.23 -10.27 0.50
CA ILE A 155 62.55 -11.04 1.71
C ILE A 155 63.89 -11.73 1.49
#